data_AF-A0A2G9TKP5-F1
#
_entry.id   AF-A0A2G9TKP5-F1
#
_cell.length_a   1.000
_cell.length_b   1.000
_cell.length_c   1.000
_cell.angle_alpha   90.00
_cell.angle_beta   90.00
_cell.angle_gamma   90.00
#
_symmetry.space_group_name_H-M   'P 1'
#
loop_
_entity.id
_entity.type
_entity.pdbx_description
1 polymer ?
#
loop_
_entity_poly.entity_id
_entity_poly.type
_entity_poly.pdbx_seq_one_letter_code
_entity_poly.pdbx_strand_id
1 'polypeptide(L)' 'HNQTCAGDLLGHIFWIPCSPRKFVEFEYGPKWYVDYPSSDFWWNKSQFNVKKNGKFPKSLMAEIYKTYEN' A
#
# COMPACT_ATOMS: atom_id res chain seq x y z
N HIS A 1 4.92 -16.00 -12.38
CA HIS A 1 3.89 -16.61 -11.52
C HIS A 1 4.15 -16.19 -10.09
N ASN A 2 3.18 -15.54 -9.44
CA ASN A 2 3.24 -15.19 -8.01
C ASN A 2 2.95 -16.45 -7.19
N GLN A 3 4.01 -17.12 -6.73
CA GLN A 3 3.87 -18.31 -5.89
C GLN A 3 3.42 -17.92 -4.48
N THR A 4 2.44 -18.65 -3.96
CA THR A 4 1.98 -18.58 -2.57
C THR A 4 2.56 -19.75 -1.78
N CYS A 5 2.91 -19.47 -0.53
CA CYS A 5 3.47 -20.42 0.43
C CYS A 5 2.61 -20.42 1.70
N ALA A 6 2.58 -21.54 2.42
CA ALA A 6 1.96 -21.59 3.74
C ALA A 6 2.85 -20.87 4.76
N GLY A 7 2.26 -20.00 5.55
CA GLY A 7 2.88 -19.37 6.72
C GLY A 7 2.10 -19.75 7.99
N ASP A 8 2.78 -19.73 9.12
CA ASP A 8 2.16 -19.84 10.44
C ASP A 8 2.14 -18.46 11.10
N LEU A 9 0.98 -18.04 11.59
CA LEU A 9 0.82 -16.85 12.42
C LEU A 9 0.10 -17.26 13.69
N LEU A 10 0.86 -17.33 14.79
CA LEU A 10 0.34 -17.65 16.11
C LEU A 10 -0.41 -19.01 16.14
N GLY A 11 0.08 -20.01 15.40
CA GLY A 11 -0.55 -21.34 15.32
C GLY A 11 -1.66 -21.47 14.27
N HIS A 12 -1.93 -20.42 13.50
CA HIS A 12 -2.88 -20.45 12.39
C HIS A 12 -2.15 -20.46 11.05
N ILE A 13 -2.46 -21.44 10.22
CA ILE A 13 -1.92 -21.52 8.85
C ILE A 13 -2.67 -20.58 7.92
N PHE A 14 -1.93 -19.78 7.16
CA PHE A 14 -2.45 -18.83 6.18
C PHE A 14 -1.52 -18.73 4.96
N TRP A 15 -2.03 -18.19 3.85
CA TRP A 15 -1.28 -18.12 2.59
C TRP A 15 -0.60 -16.77 2.43
N ILE A 16 0.71 -16.78 2.21
CA ILE A 16 1.55 -15.60 2.01
C ILE A 16 2.36 -15.70 0.72
N PRO A 17 2.93 -14.60 0.20
CA PRO A 17 3.94 -14.70 -0.83
C PRO A 17 5.13 -15.51 -0.33
N CYS A 18 5.72 -16.35 -1.19
CA CYS A 18 6.89 -17.17 -0.83
C CYS A 18 8.15 -16.36 -0.49
N SER A 19 8.15 -15.04 -0.74
CA SER A 19 9.23 -14.13 -0.34
C SER A 19 8.64 -12.95 0.43
N PRO A 20 8.06 -13.16 1.63
CA PRO A 20 7.24 -12.16 2.31
C PRO A 20 8.02 -10.87 2.60
N ARG A 21 9.29 -10.99 2.99
CA ARG A 21 10.19 -9.85 3.22
C ARG A 21 10.28 -8.91 2.01
N LYS A 22 10.37 -9.45 0.79
CA LYS A 22 10.49 -8.65 -0.44
C LYS A 22 9.24 -7.78 -0.66
N PHE A 23 8.06 -8.33 -0.36
CA PHE A 23 6.80 -7.60 -0.51
C PHE A 23 6.60 -6.57 0.60
N VAL A 24 6.95 -6.92 1.84
CA VAL A 24 6.90 -5.99 2.97
C VAL A 24 7.86 -4.82 2.75
N GLU A 25 9.09 -5.07 2.33
CA GLU A 25 10.07 -4.01 2.02
C GLU A 25 9.67 -3.17 0.80
N PHE A 26 9.02 -3.77 -0.20
CA PHE A 26 8.50 -3.03 -1.35
C PHE A 26 7.40 -2.05 -0.94
N GLU A 27 6.48 -2.50 -0.08
CA GLU A 27 5.31 -1.71 0.33
C GLU A 27 5.66 -0.66 1.41
N TYR A 28 6.32 -1.10 2.47
CA TYR A 28 6.57 -0.32 3.69
C TYR A 28 8.01 0.20 3.80
N GLY A 29 8.89 -0.18 2.89
CA GLY A 29 10.29 0.24 2.88
C GLY A 29 11.23 -0.61 3.75
N PRO A 30 12.53 -0.30 3.77
CA PRO A 30 13.55 -1.12 4.45
C PRO A 30 13.46 -1.08 5.98
N LYS A 31 12.70 -0.13 6.55
CA LYS A 31 12.45 0.01 7.98
C LYS A 31 10.99 -0.28 8.36
N TRP A 32 10.35 -1.21 7.66
CA TRP A 32 8.95 -1.61 7.86
C TRP A 32 8.59 -2.03 9.29
N TYR A 33 9.58 -2.43 10.09
CA TYR A 33 9.44 -2.83 11.50
C TYR A 33 9.49 -1.66 12.48
N VAL A 34 9.72 -0.43 11.99
CA VAL A 34 9.70 0.80 12.80
C VAL A 34 8.37 1.50 12.58
N ASP A 35 7.66 1.75 13.66
CA ASP A 35 6.41 2.49 13.60
C ASP A 35 6.64 3.91 13.10
N TYR A 36 5.76 4.35 12.19
CA TYR A 36 5.75 5.72 11.69
C TYR A 36 4.66 6.53 12.43
N PRO A 37 4.97 7.70 12.99
CA PRO A 37 3.98 8.51 13.71
C PRO A 37 2.78 8.82 12.82
N SER A 38 1.57 8.43 13.25
CA SER A 38 0.36 8.68 12.47
C SER A 38 0.05 10.18 12.34
N SER A 39 0.53 11.01 13.26
CA SER A 39 0.45 12.47 13.18
C SER A 39 1.15 13.03 11.94
N ASP A 40 2.17 12.34 11.46
CA ASP A 40 3.03 12.78 10.36
C ASP A 40 2.71 12.01 9.07
N PHE A 41 1.69 11.15 9.08
CA PHE A 41 1.35 10.27 7.96
C PHE A 41 0.62 11.02 6.85
N TRP A 42 1.21 11.00 5.65
CA TRP A 42 0.64 11.56 4.43
C TRP A 42 0.55 10.45 3.39
N TRP A 43 -0.66 10.00 3.05
CA TRP A 43 -0.89 8.84 2.18
C TRP A 43 -0.15 8.90 0.84
N ASN A 44 0.05 10.11 0.29
CA ASN A 44 0.71 10.34 -1.00
C ASN A 44 2.22 10.60 -0.91
N LYS A 45 2.83 10.47 0.27
CA LYS A 45 4.25 10.78 0.50
C LYS A 45 4.96 9.81 1.44
N SER A 46 4.29 9.34 2.50
CA SER A 46 4.91 8.57 3.57
C SER A 46 5.16 7.10 3.19
N GLN A 47 4.39 6.54 2.25
CA GLN A 47 4.60 5.17 1.78
C GLN A 47 5.75 5.06 0.77
N PHE A 48 6.47 3.93 0.80
CA PHE A 48 7.69 3.74 0.01
C PHE A 48 7.42 3.44 -1.47
N ASN A 49 6.26 2.87 -1.76
CA ASN A 49 5.83 2.44 -3.09
C ASN A 49 5.04 3.52 -3.87
N VAL A 50 4.88 4.74 -3.35
CA VAL A 50 4.07 5.78 -4.00
C VAL A 50 4.69 6.19 -5.33
N LYS A 51 3.87 6.09 -6.39
CA LYS A 51 4.23 6.53 -7.74
C LYS A 51 3.20 7.48 -8.30
N LYS A 52 3.66 8.52 -8.99
CA LYS A 52 2.79 9.48 -9.67
C LYS A 52 2.16 8.82 -10.90
N ASN A 53 0.83 8.66 -10.89
CA ASN A 53 0.08 8.01 -11.97
C ASN A 53 -0.40 8.98 -13.08
N GLY A 54 0.29 10.11 -13.27
CA GLY A 54 -0.11 11.14 -14.24
C GLY A 54 -1.12 12.16 -13.72
N LYS A 55 -1.82 12.86 -14.63
CA LYS A 55 -2.87 13.83 -14.32
C LYS A 55 -4.07 13.57 -15.23
N PHE A 56 -5.27 13.69 -14.68
CA PHE A 56 -6.48 13.71 -15.50
C PHE A 56 -6.65 15.07 -16.19
N PRO A 57 -7.19 15.09 -17.42
CA PRO A 57 -7.62 16.32 -18.07
C PRO A 57 -8.71 17.02 -17.26
N LYS A 58 -8.75 18.36 -17.30
CA LYS A 58 -9.79 19.14 -16.59
C LYS A 58 -11.21 18.72 -16.96
N SER A 59 -11.43 18.36 -18.23
CA SER A 59 -12.73 17.90 -18.74
C SER A 59 -13.24 16.62 -18.06
N LEU A 60 -12.34 15.76 -17.56
CA LEU A 60 -12.69 14.48 -16.92
C LEU A 60 -12.86 14.61 -15.40
N MET A 61 -12.43 15.73 -14.82
CA MET A 61 -12.48 15.92 -13.36
C MET A 61 -13.91 15.94 -12.81
N ALA A 62 -14.88 16.44 -13.58
CA ALA A 62 -16.29 16.46 -13.17
C ALA A 62 -16.91 15.05 -13.05
N GLU A 63 -16.40 14.08 -13.82
CA GLU A 63 -16.85 12.68 -13.74
C GLU A 63 -16.17 11.93 -12.59
N ILE A 64 -14.85 12.16 -12.43
CA ILE A 64 -14.01 11.44 -11.47
C ILE A 64 -14.24 11.95 -10.04
N TYR A 65 -14.37 13.26 -9.86
CA TYR A 65 -14.49 13.87 -8.54
C TYR A 65 -15.95 14.06 -8.17
N LYS A 66 -16.57 13.03 -7.59
CA LYS A 66 -17.94 13.09 -7.07
C LYS A 66 -17.94 13.66 -5.65
N THR A 67 -18.60 14.79 -5.50
CA THR A 67 -18.95 15.33 -4.17
C THR A 67 -20.39 14.94 -3.89
N TYR A 68 -20.66 14.48 -2.68
CA TYR A 68 -22.00 14.20 -2.20
C TYR A 68 -22.28 15.21 -1.10
N GLU A 69 -23.36 15.97 -1.22
CA GLU A 69 -23.83 16.85 -0.14
C GLU A 69 -24.48 15.98 0.94
N ASN A 70 -24.17 16.30 2.21
CA ASN A 70 -24.71 15.60 3.38
C ASN A 70 -26.15 16.00 3.68
#